data_AF-A0A0P0G8S9-F1
#
_entry.id   AF-A0A0P0G8S9-F1
#
_cell.length_a   1.000
_cell.length_b   1.000
_cell.length_c   1.000
_cell.angle_alpha   90.00
_cell.angle_beta   90.00
_cell.angle_gamma   90.00
#
_symmetry.space_group_name_H-M   'P 1'
#
loop_
_entity.id
_entity.type
_entity.pdbx_description
1 polymer ?
#
loop_
_entity_poly.entity_id
_entity_poly.type
_entity_poly.pdbx_seq_one_letter_code
_entity_poly.pdbx_strand_id
1 'polypeptide(L)' 'MMHYQGRPIAIRYPRGVSTGARLEGSSRPLEIGKSEVLHHGTQVALFRPGNMCELDLETSELLKKEGISIAVVNERWI' A
#
# COMPACT_ATOMS: atom_id res chain seq x y z
N MET A 1 -11.73 4.68 -9.48
CA MET A 1 -11.13 5.81 -10.21
C MET A 1 -11.50 5.91 -11.69
N MET A 2 -11.69 4.82 -12.44
CA MET A 2 -11.81 4.80 -13.92
C MET A 2 -12.80 5.78 -14.58
N HIS A 3 -13.66 6.48 -13.83
CA HIS A 3 -14.66 7.43 -14.34
C HIS A 3 -14.77 8.74 -13.52
N TYR A 4 -13.74 9.11 -12.74
CA TYR A 4 -13.81 10.35 -11.95
C TYR A 4 -13.64 11.60 -12.84
N GLN A 5 -14.59 12.54 -12.76
CA GLN A 5 -14.57 13.81 -13.52
C GLN A 5 -14.65 15.07 -12.64
N GLY A 6 -14.49 14.94 -11.32
CA GLY A 6 -14.69 16.06 -10.41
C GLY A 6 -13.55 17.08 -10.37
N ARG A 7 -12.30 16.62 -10.45
CA ARG A 7 -11.07 17.40 -10.25
C ARG A 7 -9.84 16.74 -10.92
N PRO A 8 -8.74 17.48 -11.15
CA PRO A 8 -7.47 16.91 -11.60
C PRO A 8 -6.92 15.83 -10.65
N ILE A 9 -6.17 14.89 -11.21
CA ILE A 9 -5.56 13.76 -10.50
C ILE A 9 -4.07 13.70 -10.84
N ALA A 10 -3.24 13.42 -9.85
CA ALA A 10 -1.85 13.03 -10.05
C ALA A 10 -1.67 11.53 -9.74
N ILE A 11 -0.93 10.83 -10.59
CA ILE A 11 -0.57 9.43 -10.36
C ILE A 11 0.93 9.37 -10.06
N ARG A 12 1.28 8.82 -8.90
CA ARG A 12 2.67 8.53 -8.53
C ARG A 12 3.01 7.12 -8.98
N TYR A 13 4.09 7.00 -9.74
CA TYR A 13 4.65 5.71 -10.15
C TYR A 13 6.16 5.72 -9.86
N PRO A 14 6.77 4.56 -9.56
CA PRO A 14 8.18 4.49 -9.24
C PRO A 14 9.04 4.88 -10.44
N ARG A 15 10.13 5.62 -10.20
CA ARG A 15 11.16 5.90 -11.21
C ARG A 15 12.08 4.69 -11.46
N GLY A 16 12.26 3.86 -10.44
CA GLY A 16 13.13 2.69 -10.46
C GLY A 16 12.38 1.37 -10.55
N VAL A 17 13.09 0.28 -10.29
CA VAL A 17 12.53 -1.08 -10.31
C VAL A 17 11.40 -1.17 -9.29
N SER A 18 10.24 -1.63 -9.78
CA SER A 18 9.13 -2.07 -8.95
C SER A 18 9.19 -3.58 -8.81
N THR A 19 8.43 -4.11 -7.88
CA THR A 19 8.59 -5.47 -7.36
C THR A 19 7.88 -6.52 -8.21
N GLY A 20 7.42 -6.10 -9.40
CA GLY A 20 6.70 -6.94 -10.36
C GLY A 20 5.27 -7.20 -9.89
N ALA A 21 4.38 -6.24 -10.09
CA ALA A 21 2.97 -6.44 -9.77
C ALA A 21 2.36 -7.51 -10.68
N ARG A 22 1.77 -8.56 -10.09
CA ARG A 22 0.96 -9.52 -10.84
C ARG A 22 -0.27 -8.79 -11.38
N LEU A 23 -0.37 -8.70 -12.71
CA LEU A 23 -1.57 -8.17 -13.35
C LEU A 23 -2.70 -9.19 -13.17
N GLU A 24 -3.64 -8.90 -12.27
CA GLU A 24 -4.88 -9.69 -12.20
C GLU A 24 -5.75 -9.42 -13.43
N GLY A 25 -6.45 -10.44 -13.93
CA GLY A 25 -7.21 -10.38 -15.18
C GLY A 25 -8.41 -9.41 -15.17
N SER A 26 -8.75 -8.79 -14.04
CA SER A 26 -9.74 -7.72 -13.96
C SER A 26 -9.20 -6.54 -13.16
N SER A 27 -9.13 -5.36 -13.81
CA SER A 27 -8.81 -4.12 -13.11
C SER A 27 -10.01 -3.69 -12.27
N ARG A 28 -9.89 -3.72 -10.95
CA ARG A 28 -10.92 -3.17 -10.06
C ARG A 28 -10.66 -1.68 -9.82
N PRO A 29 -11.68 -0.81 -9.89
CA PRO A 29 -11.49 0.60 -9.61
C PRO A 29 -11.11 0.79 -8.14
N LEU A 30 -10.06 1.57 -7.88
CA LEU A 30 -9.77 2.06 -6.52
C LEU A 30 -10.86 3.03 -6.08
N GLU A 31 -11.39 2.80 -4.88
CA GLU A 31 -12.32 3.71 -4.23
C GLU A 31 -11.55 4.91 -3.69
N ILE A 32 -12.07 6.12 -3.95
CA ILE A 32 -11.41 7.38 -3.59
C ILE A 32 -11.32 7.50 -2.06
N GLY A 33 -10.13 7.84 -1.56
CA GLY A 33 -9.89 7.99 -0.13
C GLY A 33 -9.76 6.67 0.64
N LYS A 34 -9.76 5.52 -0.05
CA LYS A 34 -9.52 4.21 0.59
C LYS A 34 -8.12 3.67 0.33
N SER A 35 -7.45 3.35 1.43
CA SER A 35 -6.18 2.62 1.44
C SER A 35 -6.40 1.11 1.51
N GLU A 36 -5.32 0.36 1.40
CA GLU A 36 -5.32 -1.10 1.49
C GLU A 36 -4.46 -1.55 2.67
N VAL A 37 -5.01 -2.41 3.52
CA VAL A 37 -4.23 -3.06 4.58
C VAL A 37 -3.57 -4.30 3.97
N LEU A 38 -2.24 -4.32 3.96
CA LEU A 38 -1.46 -5.45 3.45
C LEU A 38 -1.19 -6.49 4.55
N HIS A 39 -1.03 -6.03 5.78
CA HIS A 39 -0.85 -6.87 6.96
C HIS A 39 -1.55 -6.24 8.17
N HIS A 40 -2.23 -7.05 8.98
CA HIS A 40 -2.91 -6.58 10.17
C HIS A 40 -2.02 -6.73 11.41
N GLY A 41 -2.05 -5.72 12.28
CA GLY A 41 -1.40 -5.74 13.58
C GLY A 41 -2.13 -4.83 14.58
N THR A 42 -1.71 -4.88 15.84
CA THR A 42 -2.49 -4.33 16.97
C THR A 42 -1.80 -3.23 17.77
N GLN A 43 -0.49 -3.02 17.62
CA GLN A 43 0.25 -2.03 18.44
C GLN A 43 0.66 -0.79 17.65
N VAL A 44 1.14 -0.97 16.41
CA VAL A 44 1.62 0.12 15.56
C VAL A 44 1.12 -0.09 14.13
N ALA A 45 0.90 0.99 13.37
CA ALA A 45 0.58 0.91 11.94
C ALA A 45 1.61 1.71 11.13
N LEU A 46 2.18 1.09 10.10
CA LEU A 46 3.05 1.72 9.12
C LEU A 46 2.22 2.10 7.89
N PHE A 47 2.25 3.39 7.52
CA PHE A 47 1.59 3.93 6.34
C PHE A 47 2.65 4.28 5.30
N ARG A 48 2.52 3.70 4.11
CA ARG A 48 3.53 3.87 3.07
C ARG A 48 2.94 3.72 1.67
N PRO A 49 3.42 4.49 0.68
CA PRO A 49 2.90 4.38 -0.68
C PRO A 49 3.79 3.45 -1.52
N GLY A 50 3.16 2.51 -2.24
CA GLY A 50 3.79 1.78 -3.33
C GLY A 50 4.92 0.84 -2.89
N ASN A 51 6.06 0.86 -3.61
CA ASN A 51 7.13 -0.14 -3.48
C ASN A 51 7.77 -0.21 -2.09
N MET A 52 7.74 0.88 -1.32
CA MET A 52 8.26 0.90 0.05
C MET A 52 7.44 0.01 1.01
N CYS A 53 6.23 -0.43 0.63
CA CYS A 53 5.44 -1.36 1.43
C CYS A 53 6.14 -2.72 1.63
N GLU A 54 7.00 -3.15 0.72
CA GLU A 54 7.73 -4.42 0.90
C GLU A 54 8.73 -4.35 2.03
N LEU A 55 9.45 -3.22 2.12
CA LEU A 55 10.33 -2.96 3.25
C LEU A 55 9.56 -2.94 4.58
N ASP A 56 8.35 -2.37 4.58
CA ASP A 56 7.51 -2.33 5.78
C ASP A 56 6.97 -3.73 6.14
N LEU A 57 6.68 -4.60 5.16
CA LEU A 57 6.33 -6.00 5.39
C LEU A 57 7.50 -6.78 6.01
N GLU A 58 8.71 -6.64 5.45
CA GLU A 58 9.94 -7.22 6.04
C GLU A 58 10.17 -6.72 7.47
N THR A 59 9.98 -5.41 7.68
CA THR A 59 10.10 -4.76 9.00
C THR A 59 9.06 -5.32 9.98
N SER A 60 7.83 -5.56 9.54
CA SER A 60 6.79 -6.16 10.38
C SER A 60 7.17 -7.56 10.85
N GLU A 61 7.79 -8.38 9.99
CA GLU A 61 8.25 -9.72 10.35
C GLU A 61 9.45 -9.71 11.29
N LEU A 62 10.34 -8.70 11.18
CA LEU A 62 11.44 -8.51 12.14
C LEU A 62 10.90 -8.12 13.51
N LEU A 63 10.02 -7.12 13.58
CA LEU A 63 9.50 -6.59 14.84
C LEU A 63 8.52 -7.55 15.52
N LYS A 64 7.84 -8.40 14.75
CA LYS A 64 7.05 -9.51 15.28
C LYS A 64 7.89 -10.50 16.09
N LYS A 65 9.15 -10.74 15.71
CA LYS A 65 10.09 -11.60 16.49
C LYS A 65 10.44 -10.99 17.85
N GLU A 66 10.32 -9.67 17.97
CA GLU A 66 10.50 -8.93 19.23
C GLU A 66 9.19 -8.75 20.01
N GLY A 67 8.09 -9.38 19.56
CA GLY A 67 6.77 -9.27 20.20
C GLY A 67 5.97 -8.03 19.80
N ILE A 68 6.42 -7.28 18.80
CA ILE A 68 5.76 -6.05 18.34
C ILE A 68 4.88 -6.35 17.12
N SER A 69 3.57 -6.43 17.36
CA SER A 69 2.53 -6.52 16.32
C SER A 69 2.34 -5.21 15.56
N ILE A 70 2.63 -5.22 14.25
CA ILE A 70 2.59 -4.05 13.37
C ILE A 70 1.60 -4.29 12.24
N ALA A 71 0.75 -3.32 11.93
CA ALA A 71 -0.04 -3.28 10.71
C ALA A 71 0.74 -2.58 9.59
N VAL A 72 0.60 -3.04 8.35
CA VAL A 72 1.19 -2.42 7.17
C VAL A 72 0.07 -1.97 6.24
N VAL A 73 0.05 -0.68 5.91
CA VAL A 73 -1.00 -0.03 5.12
C VAL A 73 -0.40 0.63 3.89
N ASN A 74 -0.84 0.18 2.72
CA ASN A 74 -0.55 0.82 1.44
C ASN A 74 -1.46 2.03 1.25
N GLU A 75 -0.89 3.22 1.41
CA GLU A 75 -1.63 4.48 1.22
C GLU A 75 -1.83 4.73 -0.28
N ARG A 76 -3.04 4.41 -0.77
CA ARG A 76 -3.36 4.54 -2.19
C ARG A 76 -3.77 5.98 -2.58
N TRP A 77 -4.01 6.85 -1.59
CA TRP A 77 -4.46 8.24 -1.74
C TRP A 77 -3.75 9.16 -0.74
N ILE A 78 -3.30 10.33 -1.21
CA ILE A 78 -2.64 11.41 -0.46
C ILE A 78 -3.19 12.75 -0.95
#